data_AF-A0A924TR06-F1
#
_entry.id   AF-A0A924TR06-F1
#
_cell.length_a   1.000
_cell.length_b   1.000
_cell.length_c   1.000
_cell.angle_alpha   90.00
_cell.angle_beta   90.00
_cell.angle_gamma   90.00
#
_symmetry.space_group_name_H-M   'P 1'
#
loop_
_entity.id
_entity.type
_entity.pdbx_description
1 polymer ?
#
loop_
_entity_poly.entity_id
_entity_poly.type
_entity_poly.pdbx_seq_one_letter_code
_entity_poly.pdbx_strand_id
1 'polypeptide(L)'
;MTPEAILSHLDRAECWPANAGGGFADLPQAYQTALAVRALRLARGEVPRGYKVGFTNRTIWSRYNVFAPIWGLVWNTTLSFCDGAGRVSLDHTCQPRLEPEAV
;
A
#
# COMPACT_ATOMS: atom_id res chain seq x y z
N MET A 1 -7.26 -11.49 7.34
CA MET A 1 -6.10 -10.99 8.13
C MET A 1 -6.56 -9.75 8.88
N THR A 2 -6.17 -9.56 10.15
CA THR A 2 -6.56 -8.35 10.91
C THR A 2 -5.73 -7.13 10.46
N PRO A 3 -6.19 -5.89 10.72
CA PRO A 3 -5.40 -4.69 10.45
C PRO A 3 -4.02 -4.68 11.12
N GLU A 4 -3.93 -5.19 12.35
CA GLU A 4 -2.67 -5.28 13.11
C GLU A 4 -1.71 -6.28 12.46
N ALA A 5 -2.22 -7.42 12.00
CA ALA A 5 -1.42 -8.40 11.28
C ALA A 5 -0.92 -7.83 9.94
N ILE A 6 -1.78 -7.12 9.19
CA ILE A 6 -1.36 -6.43 7.96
C ILE A 6 -0.24 -5.44 8.26
N LEU A 7 -0.42 -4.60 9.29
CA LEU A 7 0.59 -3.61 9.68
C LEU A 7 1.91 -4.27 10.08
N SER A 8 1.85 -5.36 10.85
CA SER A 8 3.04 -6.13 11.25
C SER A 8 3.80 -6.68 10.05
N HIS A 9 3.11 -7.25 9.06
CA HIS A 9 3.76 -7.72 7.81
C HIS A 9 4.40 -6.57 7.02
N LEU A 10 3.76 -5.40 6.98
CA LEU A 10 4.33 -4.20 6.35
C LEU A 10 5.63 -3.75 7.04
N ASP A 11 5.65 -3.72 8.37
CA ASP A 11 6.83 -3.29 9.14
C ASP A 11 8.00 -4.28 9.00
N ARG A 12 7.69 -5.58 8.93
CA ARG A 12 8.67 -6.67 8.89
C ARG A 12 9.15 -7.02 7.48
N ALA A 13 8.58 -6.40 6.44
CA ALA A 13 8.84 -6.75 5.04
C ALA A 13 8.59 -8.24 4.72
N GLU A 14 7.55 -8.82 5.33
CA GLU A 14 7.24 -10.25 5.18
C GLU A 14 6.05 -10.45 4.24
N CYS A 15 6.13 -11.49 3.40
CA CYS A 15 4.99 -11.95 2.63
C CYS A 15 3.81 -12.28 3.55
N TRP A 16 2.60 -11.97 3.09
CA TRP A 16 1.42 -12.49 3.76
C TRP A 16 1.37 -14.02 3.66
N PRO A 17 0.76 -14.73 4.63
CA PRO A 17 0.53 -16.16 4.53
C PRO A 17 -0.24 -16.50 3.24
N ALA A 18 -0.01 -17.71 2.73
CA ALA A 18 -0.74 -18.19 1.56
C ALA A 18 -2.26 -18.04 1.77
N ASN A 19 -2.96 -17.59 0.72
CA ASN A 19 -4.40 -17.33 0.71
C ASN A 19 -4.90 -16.14 1.57
N ALA A 20 -4.02 -15.41 2.27
CA ALA A 20 -4.45 -14.25 3.05
C ALA A 20 -4.95 -13.06 2.21
N GLY A 21 -4.50 -12.96 0.95
CA GLY A 21 -4.88 -11.88 0.03
C GLY A 21 -6.29 -12.01 -0.60
N GLY A 22 -6.91 -13.20 -0.52
CA GLY A 22 -8.24 -13.47 -1.09
C GLY A 22 -9.40 -13.28 -0.10
N GLY A 23 -9.14 -12.72 1.09
CA GLY A 23 -10.10 -12.68 2.19
C GLY A 23 -11.13 -11.56 2.16
N PHE A 24 -11.15 -10.69 1.13
CA PHE A 24 -12.11 -9.59 1.03
C PHE A 24 -13.19 -9.94 0.01
N ALA A 25 -14.45 -9.77 0.39
CA ALA A 25 -15.62 -9.99 -0.45
C ALA A 25 -15.77 -8.95 -1.57
N ASP A 26 -15.38 -7.70 -1.31
CA ASP A 26 -15.45 -6.61 -2.27
C ASP A 26 -14.42 -5.49 -1.97
N LEU A 27 -14.35 -4.51 -2.89
CA LEU A 27 -13.46 -3.35 -2.76
C LEU A 27 -13.81 -2.46 -1.54
N PRO A 28 -15.08 -2.16 -1.23
CA PRO A 28 -15.45 -1.47 0.01
C PRO A 28 -14.91 -2.12 1.28
N GLN A 29 -15.04 -3.44 1.43
CA GLN A 29 -14.53 -4.16 2.61
C GLN A 29 -12.99 -4.10 2.68
N ALA A 30 -12.31 -4.20 1.54
CA ALA A 30 -10.87 -4.01 1.47
C ALA A 30 -10.46 -2.60 1.96
N TYR A 31 -11.20 -1.56 1.55
CA TYR A 31 -10.95 -0.19 2.02
C TYR A 31 -11.22 0.00 3.51
N GLN A 32 -12.27 -0.62 4.08
CA GLN A 32 -12.49 -0.57 5.53
C GLN A 32 -11.28 -1.11 6.30
N THR A 33 -10.70 -2.21 5.82
CA THR A 33 -9.48 -2.79 6.39
C THR A 33 -8.28 -1.84 6.22
N ALA A 34 -8.09 -1.26 5.03
CA ALA A 34 -7.02 -0.29 4.79
C ALA A 34 -7.15 0.97 5.66
N LEU A 35 -8.38 1.44 5.93
CA LEU A 35 -8.65 2.57 6.82
C LEU A 35 -8.40 2.22 8.29
N ALA A 36 -8.65 0.98 8.70
CA ALA A 36 -8.27 0.51 10.03
C ALA A 36 -6.74 0.45 10.19
N VAL A 37 -6.00 -0.04 9.18
CA VAL A 37 -4.53 0.01 9.17
C VAL A 37 -4.02 1.47 9.24
N ARG A 38 -4.66 2.38 8.51
CA ARG A 38 -4.37 3.82 8.60
C ARG A 38 -4.55 4.34 10.02
N ALA A 39 -5.62 3.96 10.73
CA ALA A 39 -5.84 4.39 12.11
C ALA A 39 -4.73 3.92 13.04
N LEU A 40 -4.25 2.67 12.89
CA LEU A 40 -3.11 2.15 13.64
C LEU A 40 -1.81 2.93 13.36
N ARG A 41 -1.54 3.26 12.09
CA ARG A 41 -0.38 4.07 11.68
C ARG A 41 -0.43 5.48 12.29
N LEU A 42 -1.60 6.12 12.28
CA LEU A 42 -1.81 7.42 12.93
C LEU A 42 -1.59 7.35 14.45
N ALA A 43 -2.14 6.32 15.10
CA ALA A 43 -2.04 6.14 16.55
C ALA A 43 -0.59 5.97 17.04
N ARG A 44 0.29 5.41 16.20
CA ARG A 44 1.73 5.29 16.48
C ARG A 44 2.59 6.48 16.00
N GLY A 45 1.95 7.57 15.56
CA GLY A 45 2.62 8.84 15.25
C GLY A 45 3.07 9.04 13.81
N GLU A 46 2.67 8.17 12.88
CA GLU A 46 2.98 8.40 11.46
C GLU A 46 2.12 9.50 10.85
N VAL A 47 2.73 10.28 9.95
CA VAL A 47 2.13 11.48 9.37
C VAL A 47 1.82 11.24 7.89
N PRO A 48 0.54 11.37 7.47
CA PRO A 48 0.17 11.34 6.07
C PRO A 48 0.83 12.48 5.28
N ARG A 49 1.36 12.19 4.09
CA ARG A 49 2.03 13.17 3.22
C ARG A 49 1.38 13.34 1.84
N GLY A 50 0.39 12.51 1.51
CA GLY A 50 -0.34 12.57 0.25
C GLY A 50 -1.03 11.24 -0.07
N TYR A 51 -1.49 11.10 -1.30
CA TYR A 51 -2.11 9.88 -1.82
C TYR A 51 -1.35 9.35 -3.04
N LYS A 52 -1.26 8.04 -3.14
CA LYS A 52 -0.82 7.31 -4.31
C LYS A 52 -2.05 6.72 -4.98
N VAL A 53 -2.27 7.02 -6.26
CA VAL A 53 -3.32 6.39 -7.07
C VAL A 53 -2.68 5.30 -7.92
N GLY A 54 -3.24 4.09 -7.89
CA GLY A 54 -2.81 2.95 -8.66
C GLY A 54 -3.96 2.36 -9.46
N PHE A 55 -3.65 1.30 -10.22
CA PHE A 55 -4.64 0.56 -11.01
C PHE A 55 -5.32 1.42 -12.09
N THR A 56 -4.57 2.40 -12.62
CA THR A 56 -5.01 3.37 -13.64
C THR A 56 -4.98 2.81 -15.06
N ASN A 57 -4.17 1.78 -15.32
CA ASN A 57 -4.14 1.09 -16.59
C ASN A 57 -5.40 0.23 -16.78
N ARG A 58 -6.29 0.64 -17.70
CA ARG A 58 -7.55 -0.07 -17.94
C ARG A 58 -7.39 -1.46 -18.55
N THR A 59 -6.25 -1.75 -19.19
CA THR A 59 -6.04 -3.04 -19.87
C THR A 59 -5.93 -4.22 -18.90
N ILE A 60 -5.63 -3.95 -17.62
CA ILE A 60 -5.55 -4.98 -16.58
C ILE A 60 -6.86 -5.16 -15.80
N TRP A 61 -7.87 -4.33 -16.02
CA TRP A 61 -9.10 -4.34 -15.20
C TRP A 61 -9.85 -5.67 -15.27
N SER A 62 -10.10 -6.20 -16.48
CA SER A 62 -10.76 -7.49 -16.66
C SER A 62 -10.00 -8.66 -16.04
N ARG A 63 -8.65 -8.58 -15.99
CA ARG A 63 -7.81 -9.63 -15.38
C ARG A 63 -8.03 -9.72 -13.86
N TYR A 64 -8.23 -8.58 -13.20
CA TYR A 64 -8.34 -8.52 -11.74
C TYR A 64 -9.76 -8.24 -11.24
N ASN A 65 -10.74 -8.11 -12.14
CA ASN A 65 -12.14 -7.82 -11.82
C ASN A 65 -12.34 -6.57 -10.94
N VAL A 66 -11.50 -5.54 -11.16
CA VAL A 66 -11.60 -4.23 -10.54
C VAL A 66 -11.69 -3.22 -11.68
N PHE A 67 -12.70 -2.35 -11.68
CA PHE A 67 -12.98 -1.44 -12.81
C PHE A 67 -12.90 0.03 -12.40
N ALA A 68 -12.01 0.33 -11.46
CA ALA A 68 -11.75 1.67 -10.97
C ALA A 68 -10.29 1.79 -10.49
N PRO A 69 -9.70 2.99 -10.53
CA PRO A 69 -8.47 3.25 -9.80
C PRO A 69 -8.64 2.99 -8.31
N ILE A 70 -7.56 2.60 -7.65
CA ILE A 70 -7.48 2.47 -6.19
C ILE A 70 -6.45 3.44 -5.63
N TRP A 71 -6.53 3.77 -4.35
CA TRP A 71 -5.64 4.72 -3.72
C TRP A 71 -5.18 4.26 -2.34
N GLY A 72 -4.02 4.76 -1.93
CA GLY A 72 -3.46 4.56 -0.60
C GLY A 72 -2.73 5.81 -0.13
N LEU A 73 -2.50 5.94 1.18
CA LEU A 73 -1.74 7.04 1.74
C LEU A 73 -0.24 6.85 1.54
N VAL A 74 0.44 7.95 1.21
CA VAL A 74 1.89 8.08 1.32
C VAL A 74 2.22 8.63 2.70
N TRP A 75 3.24 8.08 3.34
CA TRP A 75 3.59 8.41 4.73
C TRP A 75 4.96 9.03 4.83
N ASN A 76 5.20 9.82 5.88
CA ASN A 76 6.50 10.44 6.14
C ASN A 76 7.63 9.40 6.29
N THR A 77 7.30 8.19 6.73
CA THR A 77 8.22 7.05 6.89
C THR A 77 8.55 6.33 5.58
N THR A 78 7.76 6.55 4.52
CA THR A 78 7.92 5.90 3.22
C THR A 78 8.22 6.88 2.09
N LEU A 79 8.36 8.17 2.40
CA LEU A 79 8.61 9.24 1.43
C LEU A 79 10.05 9.71 1.57
N SER A 80 10.75 9.80 0.45
CA SER A 80 12.08 10.40 0.36
C SER A 80 12.06 11.42 -0.78
N PHE A 81 12.56 12.62 -0.48
CA PHE A 81 12.78 13.65 -1.50
C PHE A 81 14.21 13.55 -2.01
N CYS A 82 14.40 13.82 -3.29
CA CYS A 82 15.72 13.95 -3.89
C CYS A 82 15.66 15.00 -5.00
N ASP A 83 16.82 15.57 -5.32
CA ASP A 83 17.01 16.39 -6.51
C ASP A 83 18.00 15.65 -7.41
N GLY A 84 17.54 15.18 -8.57
CA GLY A 84 18.29 14.28 -9.45
C GLY A 84 18.34 12.85 -8.93
N ALA A 85 19.36 12.50 -8.14
CA ALA A 85 19.61 11.12 -7.71
C ALA A 85 19.11 10.87 -6.28
N GLY A 86 18.26 9.84 -6.11
CA GLY A 86 17.74 9.40 -4.83
C GLY A 86 18.28 8.02 -4.42
N ARG A 87 18.35 7.77 -3.11
CA ARG A 87 18.60 6.45 -2.54
C ARG A 87 17.47 6.08 -1.60
N VAL A 88 16.98 4.85 -1.70
CA VAL A 88 15.97 4.28 -0.81
C VAL A 88 16.47 2.94 -0.27
N SER A 89 16.14 2.61 0.98
CA SER A 89 16.41 1.27 1.52
C SER A 89 15.35 0.29 1.03
N LEU A 90 15.76 -0.96 0.78
CA LEU A 90 14.85 -2.06 0.46
C LEU A 90 14.52 -2.93 1.68
N ASP A 91 15.14 -2.69 2.83
CA ASP A 91 15.03 -3.54 4.03
C ASP A 91 13.59 -3.64 4.55
N HIS A 92 12.76 -2.62 4.29
CA HIS A 92 11.34 -2.58 4.65
C HIS A 92 10.41 -2.81 3.46
N THR A 93 10.86 -3.55 2.44
CA THR A 93 10.06 -3.87 1.24
C THR A 93 9.97 -5.37 1.02
N CYS A 94 8.75 -5.86 0.76
CA CYS A 94 8.50 -7.24 0.37
C CYS A 94 8.19 -7.30 -1.12
N GLN A 95 9.03 -7.99 -1.91
CA GLN A 95 8.88 -8.12 -3.37
C GLN A 95 8.74 -6.76 -4.10
N PRO A 96 9.71 -5.83 -3.94
CA PRO A 96 9.61 -4.49 -4.49
C PRO A 96 9.56 -4.48 -6.02
N ARG A 97 8.81 -3.53 -6.57
CA ARG A 97 8.76 -3.16 -7.99
C ARG A 97 8.88 -1.65 -8.11
N LEU A 98 9.31 -1.18 -9.26
CA LEU A 98 9.46 0.25 -9.55
C LEU A 98 8.49 0.67 -10.64
N GLU A 99 7.83 1.81 -10.45
CA GLU A 99 6.89 2.43 -11.39
C GLU A 99 7.22 3.93 -11.51
N PRO A 100 7.42 4.47 -12.73
CA PRO A 100 7.60 5.90 -12.93
C PRO A 100 6.24 6.62 -12.97
N GLU A 101 6.09 7.70 -12.20
CA GLU A 101 4.84 8.47 -12.10
C GLU A 101 5.08 9.98 -11.98
N ALA A 102 4.07 10.76 -12.34
CA ALA A 102 4.03 12.20 -12.07
C ALA A 102 3.46 12.45 -10.66
N VAL A 103 4.07 13.40 -9.94
CA VAL A 103 3.70 13.79 -8.56
C VAL A 103 3.13 15.20 -8.55
#